data_AF-A0A7V5PZT8-F1
#
_entry.id   AF-A0A7V5PZT8-F1
#
_cell.length_a   1.000
_cell.length_b   1.000
_cell.length_c   1.000
_cell.angle_alpha   90.00
_cell.angle_beta   90.00
_cell.angle_gamma   90.00
#
_symmetry.space_group_name_H-M   'P 1'
#
loop_
_entity.id
_entity.type
_entity.pdbx_description
1 polymer ?
#
loop_
_entity_poly.entity_id
_entity_poly.type
_entity_poly.pdbx_seq_one_letter_code
_entity_poly.pdbx_strand_id
1 'polypeptide(L)'
;MRTLIVLSARQLESKGQLEPALNRYLLGMRLPGPWPRGLLNWRTPVLQRLRTWAAAPQQTPDLLRHAEQQVASANEELFLLGEETLRICDDRWTTFFSTGHFDPPLQWQPETAPLLRWIPGERRRARRLIRLMVAIEHAELEQLRDGRSLRDAQAAGRNQVPAFREEDLAFWKASTAVLTETSLDIPYLSEAYANLLWEERLTRLTMMLYAFQLEKGHFPQSLHELVPDYLPSVPVNPRDGSPIHYCRDGIDGLPEEIRTNPNAAITKNAPRNVPTLYGVPPNNTRIEFILLKPRRSE
;
A
#
# COMPACT_ATOMS: atom_id res chain seq x y z
N MET A 1 19.07 5.06 8.98
CA MET A 1 19.42 5.49 7.60
C MET A 1 18.24 6.10 6.83
N ARG A 2 17.09 5.42 6.67
CA ARG A 2 15.94 5.94 5.88
C ARG A 2 15.40 7.29 6.34
N THR A 3 15.19 7.47 7.65
CA THR A 3 14.76 8.75 8.22
C THR A 3 15.70 9.88 7.82
N LEU A 4 17.02 9.65 7.81
CA LEU A 4 18.01 10.64 7.38
C LEU A 4 17.89 10.96 5.89
N ILE A 5 17.61 9.97 5.04
CA ILE A 5 17.41 10.18 3.59
C ILE A 5 16.15 11.01 3.33
N VAL A 6 15.04 10.72 4.01
CA VAL A 6 13.79 11.49 3.88
C VAL A 6 13.96 12.92 4.42
N LEU A 7 14.67 13.09 5.54
CA LEU A 7 14.99 14.43 6.07
C LEU A 7 15.89 15.21 5.11
N SER A 8 16.89 14.54 4.51
CA SER A 8 17.74 15.14 3.48
C SER A 8 16.93 15.55 2.24
N ALA A 9 16.00 14.71 1.77
CA ALA A 9 15.09 15.04 0.68
C ALA A 9 14.28 16.31 0.99
N ARG A 10 13.72 16.41 2.20
CA ARG A 10 12.97 17.59 2.65
C ARG A 10 13.81 18.85 2.70
N GLN A 11 15.07 18.75 3.10
CA GLN A 11 15.99 19.88 3.12
C GLN A 11 16.35 20.36 1.70
N LEU A 12 16.49 19.44 0.74
CA LEU A 12 16.70 19.79 -0.67
C LEU A 12 15.45 20.45 -1.26
N GLU A 13 14.27 19.89 -0.96
CA GLU A 13 12.97 20.43 -1.37
C GLU A 13 12.78 21.87 -0.85
N SER A 14 13.10 22.15 0.43
CA SER A 14 13.00 23.50 0.99
C SER A 14 13.96 24.50 0.37
N LYS A 15 15.03 24.03 -0.29
CA LYS A 15 15.97 24.87 -1.05
C LYS A 15 15.58 25.01 -2.53
N GLY A 16 14.41 24.51 -2.93
CA GLY A 16 13.96 24.50 -4.33
C GLY A 16 14.69 23.47 -5.22
N GLN A 17 15.50 22.59 -4.64
CA GLN A 17 16.23 21.55 -5.37
C GLN A 17 15.34 20.31 -5.55
N LEU A 18 14.31 20.45 -6.39
CA LEU A 18 13.22 19.47 -6.49
C LEU A 18 13.67 18.10 -7.05
N GLU A 19 14.50 18.08 -8.08
CA GLU A 19 14.98 16.83 -8.69
C GLU A 19 15.96 16.07 -7.75
N PRO A 20 16.97 16.72 -7.12
CA PRO A 20 17.73 16.07 -6.06
C PRO A 20 16.86 15.56 -4.89
N ALA A 21 15.81 16.29 -4.51
CA ALA A 21 14.87 15.85 -3.49
C ALA A 21 14.10 14.59 -3.93
N LEU A 22 13.60 14.56 -5.17
CA LEU A 22 12.94 13.40 -5.77
C LEU A 22 13.85 12.16 -5.72
N ASN A 23 15.09 12.29 -6.17
CA ASN A 23 16.07 11.20 -6.13
C ASN A 23 16.27 10.65 -4.70
N ARG A 24 16.27 11.51 -3.68
CA ARG A 24 16.36 11.08 -2.28
C ARG A 24 15.07 10.42 -1.80
N TYR A 25 13.88 10.89 -2.20
CA TYR A 25 12.63 10.21 -1.88
C TYR A 25 12.57 8.83 -2.52
N LEU A 26 12.95 8.69 -3.79
CA LEU A 26 13.00 7.41 -4.51
C LEU A 26 14.04 6.46 -3.91
N LEU A 27 15.24 6.95 -3.56
CA LEU A 27 16.22 6.16 -2.81
C LEU A 27 15.64 5.72 -1.46
N GLY A 28 14.93 6.64 -0.80
CA GLY A 28 14.11 6.36 0.37
C GLY A 28 13.28 5.12 0.13
N MET A 29 12.40 5.14 -0.89
CA MET A 29 11.49 4.07 -1.31
C MET A 29 12.15 2.75 -1.72
N ARG A 30 13.38 2.75 -2.23
CA ARG A 30 14.09 1.51 -2.59
C ARG A 30 14.73 0.78 -1.41
N LEU A 31 14.96 1.46 -0.28
CA LEU A 31 15.63 0.84 0.86
C LEU A 31 14.71 -0.14 1.61
N PRO A 32 15.08 -1.42 1.75
CA PRO A 32 14.22 -2.45 2.34
C PRO A 32 13.84 -2.10 3.77
N GLY A 33 12.55 -2.28 4.12
CA GLY A 33 11.90 -2.04 5.42
C GLY A 33 12.33 -2.94 6.58
N PRO A 34 12.17 -2.55 7.87
CA PRO A 34 12.25 -3.54 8.93
C PRO A 34 11.13 -4.57 8.77
N TRP A 35 11.49 -5.84 8.69
CA TRP A 35 10.57 -6.97 8.50
C TRP A 35 9.67 -7.19 9.73
N PRO A 36 8.45 -7.79 9.62
CA PRO A 36 7.63 -8.03 8.42
C PRO A 36 6.59 -6.93 8.16
N ARG A 37 5.96 -6.34 9.19
CA ARG A 37 4.96 -5.26 9.01
C ARG A 37 5.57 -3.92 8.61
N GLY A 38 6.81 -3.69 8.99
CA GLY A 38 7.54 -2.49 8.63
C GLY A 38 8.12 -2.52 7.21
N LEU A 39 7.88 -3.57 6.41
CA LEU A 39 8.38 -3.70 5.04
C LEU A 39 7.62 -2.87 4.01
N LEU A 40 6.33 -2.65 4.21
CA LEU A 40 5.48 -1.92 3.26
C LEU A 40 5.04 -0.57 3.81
N ASN A 41 4.68 -0.51 5.11
CA ASN A 41 4.12 0.69 5.74
C ASN A 41 5.05 1.91 5.72
N TRP A 42 6.36 1.71 5.63
CA TRP A 42 7.32 2.81 5.67
C TRP A 42 7.37 3.62 4.35
N ARG A 43 6.91 3.04 3.23
CA ARG A 43 6.83 3.76 1.93
C ARG A 43 5.67 4.75 1.93
N THR A 44 4.60 4.47 2.66
CA THR A 44 3.41 5.33 2.75
C THR A 44 3.77 6.78 3.13
N PRO A 45 4.54 7.06 4.19
CA PRO A 45 5.00 8.43 4.48
C PRO A 45 5.78 9.10 3.34
N VAL A 46 6.56 8.34 2.56
CA VAL A 46 7.33 8.89 1.43
C VAL A 46 6.40 9.22 0.27
N LEU A 47 5.44 8.35 -0.05
CA LEU A 47 4.42 8.59 -1.07
C LEU A 47 3.53 9.78 -0.71
N GLN A 48 3.07 9.87 0.54
CA GLN A 48 2.35 11.02 1.07
C GLN A 48 3.17 12.31 0.94
N ARG A 49 4.48 12.24 1.20
CA ARG A 49 5.38 13.38 1.03
C ARG A 49 5.55 13.76 -0.43
N LEU A 50 5.66 12.81 -1.34
CA LEU A 50 5.77 13.06 -2.79
C LEU A 50 4.54 13.79 -3.35
N ARG A 51 3.34 13.57 -2.79
CA ARG A 51 2.15 14.39 -3.11
C ARG A 51 2.35 15.87 -2.76
N THR A 52 2.93 16.15 -1.59
CA THR A 52 3.24 17.54 -1.20
C THR A 52 4.38 18.14 -2.03
N TRP A 53 5.35 17.33 -2.42
CA TRP A 53 6.44 17.72 -3.32
C TRP A 53 5.88 18.09 -4.72
N ALA A 54 4.90 17.35 -5.23
CA ALA A 54 4.26 17.62 -6.52
C ALA A 54 3.52 18.97 -6.57
N ALA A 55 3.15 19.52 -5.41
CA ALA A 55 2.50 20.82 -5.28
C ALA A 55 3.49 22.00 -5.11
N ALA A 56 4.81 21.77 -5.24
CA ALA A 56 5.81 22.80 -5.05
C ALA A 56 5.74 23.86 -6.19
N PRO A 57 5.92 25.17 -5.90
CA PRO A 57 5.76 26.23 -6.90
C PRO A 57 6.74 26.15 -8.08
N GLN A 58 7.91 25.55 -7.87
CA GLN A 58 8.96 25.41 -8.89
C GLN A 58 8.81 24.16 -9.77
N GLN A 59 7.69 23.43 -9.65
CA GLN A 59 7.43 22.24 -10.45
C GLN A 59 7.23 22.58 -11.93
N THR A 60 7.60 21.64 -12.79
CA THR A 60 7.33 21.69 -14.24
C THR A 60 6.55 20.45 -14.65
N PRO A 61 5.76 20.52 -15.74
CA PRO A 61 5.05 19.35 -16.26
C PRO A 61 5.99 18.17 -16.55
N ASP A 62 7.15 18.43 -17.14
CA ASP A 62 8.12 17.39 -17.49
C ASP A 62 8.75 16.73 -16.26
N LEU A 63 9.05 17.50 -15.21
CA LEU A 63 9.56 16.94 -13.96
C LEU A 63 8.52 16.07 -13.26
N LEU A 64 7.23 16.45 -13.31
CA LEU A 64 6.14 15.66 -12.76
C LEU A 64 5.91 14.35 -13.53
N ARG A 65 5.97 14.38 -14.87
CA ARG A 65 5.94 13.17 -15.71
C ARG A 65 7.11 12.25 -15.44
N HIS A 66 8.32 12.81 -15.34
CA HIS A 66 9.50 12.03 -15.01
C HIS A 66 9.38 11.38 -13.62
N ALA A 67 8.91 12.13 -12.62
CA ALA A 67 8.69 11.61 -11.28
C ALA A 67 7.64 10.49 -11.24
N GLU A 68 6.56 10.63 -11.99
CA GLU A 68 5.50 9.62 -12.11
C GLU A 68 6.07 8.29 -12.64
N GLN A 69 6.87 8.35 -13.71
CA GLN A 69 7.51 7.17 -14.29
C GLN A 69 8.47 6.51 -13.32
N GLN A 70 9.24 7.30 -12.56
CA GLN A 70 10.16 6.77 -11.55
C GLN A 70 9.42 6.10 -10.37
N VAL A 71 8.29 6.67 -9.94
CA VAL A 71 7.44 6.06 -8.90
C VAL A 71 6.81 4.76 -9.40
N ALA A 72 6.33 4.74 -10.65
CA ALA A 72 5.78 3.54 -11.27
C ALA A 72 6.83 2.41 -11.36
N SER A 73 8.06 2.73 -11.81
CA SER A 73 9.16 1.76 -11.88
C SER A 73 9.58 1.24 -10.50
N ALA A 74 9.63 2.10 -9.47
CA ALA A 74 9.94 1.67 -8.10
C ALA A 74 8.86 0.75 -7.47
N ASN A 75 7.67 0.67 -8.08
CA ASN A 75 6.62 -0.24 -7.69
C ASN A 75 6.81 -1.65 -8.29
N GLU A 76 7.37 -1.78 -9.49
CA GLU A 76 7.70 -3.10 -10.04
C GLU A 76 8.74 -3.82 -9.17
N GLU A 77 9.75 -3.09 -8.68
CA GLU A 77 10.73 -3.60 -7.72
C GLU A 77 10.09 -4.07 -6.41
N LEU A 78 8.96 -3.47 -6.01
CA LEU A 78 8.25 -3.83 -4.77
C LEU A 78 7.63 -5.21 -4.85
N PHE A 79 7.08 -5.55 -6.01
CA PHE A 79 6.45 -6.84 -6.19
C PHE A 79 7.45 -7.98 -5.97
N LEU A 80 8.67 -7.82 -6.50
CA LEU A 80 9.77 -8.77 -6.26
C LEU A 80 10.13 -8.88 -4.77
N LEU A 81 10.06 -7.77 -4.03
CA LEU A 81 10.23 -7.80 -2.58
C LEU A 81 9.09 -8.55 -1.86
N GLY A 82 7.87 -8.53 -2.40
CA GLY A 82 6.73 -9.28 -1.88
C GLY A 82 6.93 -10.80 -1.98
N GLU A 83 7.31 -11.29 -3.16
CA GLU A 83 7.63 -12.71 -3.39
C GLU A 83 8.79 -13.17 -2.50
N GLU A 84 9.86 -12.38 -2.46
CA GLU A 84 11.01 -12.67 -1.59
C GLU A 84 10.63 -12.64 -0.11
N THR A 85 9.71 -11.76 0.29
CA THR A 85 9.19 -11.72 1.67
C THR A 85 8.42 -12.99 2.00
N LEU A 86 7.58 -13.50 1.09
CA LEU A 86 6.88 -14.77 1.27
C LEU A 86 7.85 -15.94 1.38
N ARG A 87 8.90 -15.96 0.55
CA ARG A 87 9.96 -16.98 0.62
C ARG A 87 10.68 -16.95 1.95
N ILE A 88 11.11 -15.76 2.41
CA ILE A 88 11.75 -15.59 3.73
C ILE A 88 10.80 -16.01 4.85
N CYS A 89 9.50 -15.68 4.76
CA CYS A 89 8.49 -16.16 5.71
C CYS A 89 8.47 -17.69 5.77
N ASP A 90 8.32 -18.38 4.62
CA ASP A 90 8.26 -19.84 4.57
C ASP A 90 9.55 -20.49 5.09
N ASP A 91 10.71 -19.98 4.69
CA ASP A 91 12.02 -20.47 5.12
C ASP A 91 12.21 -20.32 6.63
N ARG A 92 11.86 -19.15 7.20
CA ARG A 92 11.98 -18.91 8.65
C ARG A 92 11.05 -19.82 9.45
N TRP A 93 9.79 -19.93 9.04
CA TRP A 93 8.84 -20.80 9.73
C TRP A 93 9.18 -22.28 9.57
N THR A 94 9.60 -22.70 8.38
CA THR A 94 10.09 -24.05 8.13
C THR A 94 11.32 -24.37 9.00
N THR A 95 12.27 -23.45 9.11
CA THR A 95 13.46 -23.60 9.95
C THR A 95 13.08 -23.68 11.42
N PHE A 96 12.19 -22.80 11.89
CA PHE A 96 11.70 -22.79 13.26
C PHE A 96 11.04 -24.12 13.63
N PHE A 97 10.10 -24.61 12.80
CA PHE A 97 9.46 -25.89 13.06
C PHE A 97 10.44 -27.07 12.98
N SER A 98 11.47 -27.01 12.13
CA SER A 98 12.42 -28.12 11.98
C SER A 98 13.42 -28.18 13.13
N THR A 99 13.97 -27.04 13.53
CA THR A 99 15.11 -26.96 14.48
C THR A 99 14.69 -26.68 15.91
N GLY A 100 13.53 -26.04 16.12
CA GLY A 100 13.16 -25.47 17.43
C GLY A 100 14.05 -24.30 17.88
N HIS A 101 15.02 -23.88 17.06
CA HIS A 101 15.81 -22.67 17.28
C HIS A 101 15.09 -21.47 16.67
N PHE A 102 15.19 -20.36 17.38
CA PHE A 102 14.29 -19.24 17.20
C PHE A 102 15.06 -17.93 17.18
N ASP A 103 14.72 -17.09 16.21
CA ASP A 103 14.87 -15.64 16.28
C ASP A 103 13.49 -15.04 16.04
N PRO A 104 12.78 -14.61 17.11
CA PRO A 104 11.36 -14.32 17.03
C PRO A 104 10.98 -13.33 15.95
N PRO A 105 9.84 -13.52 15.24
CA PRO A 105 9.10 -12.36 14.79
C PRO A 105 8.76 -11.52 16.03
N LEU A 106 8.86 -10.20 15.91
CA LEU A 106 8.68 -9.20 16.98
C LEU A 106 7.37 -9.33 17.79
N GLN A 107 6.40 -10.14 17.35
CA GLN A 107 5.07 -10.29 17.96
C GLN A 107 4.77 -11.71 18.46
N TRP A 108 5.74 -12.63 18.40
CA TRP A 108 5.50 -14.01 18.82
C TRP A 108 5.43 -14.15 20.35
N GLN A 109 4.45 -14.91 20.83
CA GLN A 109 4.24 -15.15 22.27
C GLN A 109 5.16 -16.27 22.78
N PRO A 110 6.09 -15.97 23.72
CA PRO A 110 7.02 -16.93 24.34
C PRO A 110 6.40 -18.25 24.79
N GLU A 111 5.15 -18.16 25.21
CA GLU A 111 4.37 -19.22 25.85
C GLU A 111 4.05 -20.38 24.91
N THR A 112 4.13 -20.17 23.60
CA THR A 112 3.75 -21.20 22.61
C THR A 112 4.93 -22.07 22.12
N ALA A 113 6.20 -21.71 22.40
CA ALA A 113 7.35 -22.50 21.94
C ALA A 113 7.39 -23.90 22.55
N PRO A 114 7.11 -24.08 23.86
CA PRO A 114 7.13 -25.40 24.46
C PRO A 114 6.19 -26.37 23.73
N LEU A 115 5.01 -25.91 23.33
CA LEU A 115 4.02 -26.72 22.61
C LEU A 115 4.56 -27.21 21.25
N LEU A 116 5.19 -26.35 20.45
CA LEU A 116 5.77 -26.73 19.15
C LEU A 116 7.03 -27.59 19.29
N ARG A 117 7.79 -27.38 20.37
CA ARG A 117 9.00 -28.16 20.64
C ARG A 117 8.62 -29.58 21.07
N TRP A 118 7.59 -29.74 21.91
CA TRP A 118 7.32 -31.00 22.61
C TRP A 118 6.20 -31.83 21.97
N ILE A 119 5.39 -31.25 21.08
CA ILE A 119 4.27 -31.94 20.43
C ILE A 119 4.52 -32.02 18.90
N PRO A 120 5.13 -33.10 18.38
CA PRO A 120 5.42 -33.25 16.94
C PRO A 120 4.18 -33.16 16.04
N GLY A 121 3.02 -33.59 16.54
CA GLY A 121 1.74 -33.46 15.84
C GLY A 121 1.35 -32.01 15.58
N GLU A 122 1.51 -31.16 16.59
CA GLU A 122 1.19 -29.73 16.52
C GLU A 122 2.11 -29.00 15.53
N ARG A 123 3.41 -29.32 15.57
CA ARG A 123 4.39 -28.81 14.60
C ARG A 123 4.03 -29.15 13.15
N ARG A 124 3.56 -30.38 12.89
CA ARG A 124 3.12 -30.79 11.54
C ARG A 124 1.86 -30.05 11.10
N ARG A 125 0.91 -29.82 12.01
CA ARG A 125 -0.28 -29.00 11.74
C ARG A 125 0.10 -27.55 11.44
N ALA A 126 0.93 -26.95 12.28
CA ALA A 126 1.42 -25.58 12.12
C ALA A 126 2.16 -25.38 10.79
N ARG A 127 3.07 -26.28 10.42
CA ARG A 127 3.77 -26.21 9.11
C ARG A 127 2.83 -26.30 7.92
N ARG A 128 1.80 -27.15 8.00
CA ARG A 128 0.78 -27.27 6.94
C ARG A 128 -0.03 -25.99 6.80
N LEU A 129 -0.47 -25.43 7.92
CA LEU A 129 -1.23 -24.19 7.95
C LEU A 129 -0.41 -23.02 7.37
N ILE A 130 0.85 -22.89 7.76
CA ILE A 130 1.73 -21.84 7.23
C ILE A 130 1.95 -21.99 5.73
N ARG A 131 2.25 -23.20 5.23
CA ARG A 131 2.40 -23.43 3.78
C ARG A 131 1.13 -23.10 3.00
N LEU A 132 -0.03 -23.47 3.54
CA LEU A 132 -1.32 -23.11 2.93
C LEU A 132 -1.47 -21.59 2.87
N MET A 133 -1.19 -20.89 3.97
CA MET A 133 -1.32 -19.42 4.02
C MET A 133 -0.33 -18.71 3.09
N VAL A 134 0.92 -19.15 3.02
CA VAL A 134 1.91 -18.61 2.07
C VAL A 134 1.45 -18.83 0.63
N ALA A 135 0.91 -20.00 0.31
CA ALA A 135 0.40 -20.29 -1.03
C ALA A 135 -0.80 -19.41 -1.42
N ILE A 136 -1.73 -19.15 -0.47
CA ILE A 136 -2.85 -18.24 -0.69
C ILE A 136 -2.35 -16.82 -0.92
N GLU A 137 -1.48 -16.30 -0.05
CA GLU A 137 -0.91 -14.95 -0.18
C GLU A 137 -0.13 -14.78 -1.50
N HIS A 138 0.62 -15.80 -1.91
CA HIS A 138 1.31 -15.79 -3.19
C HIS A 138 0.34 -15.62 -4.36
N ALA A 139 -0.71 -16.45 -4.40
CA ALA A 139 -1.72 -16.38 -5.44
C ALA A 139 -2.45 -15.01 -5.42
N GLU A 140 -2.78 -14.50 -4.23
CA GLU A 140 -3.40 -13.18 -4.08
C GLU A 140 -2.50 -12.04 -4.60
N LEU A 141 -1.19 -12.08 -4.29
CA LEU A 141 -0.23 -11.09 -4.79
C LEU A 141 -0.08 -11.13 -6.32
N GLU A 142 -0.03 -12.32 -6.92
CA GLU A 142 -0.01 -12.46 -8.38
C GLU A 142 -1.26 -11.83 -9.02
N GLN A 143 -2.45 -12.08 -8.46
CA GLN A 143 -3.67 -11.45 -8.97
C GLN A 143 -3.66 -9.92 -8.81
N LEU A 144 -3.14 -9.40 -7.70
CA LEU A 144 -2.98 -7.95 -7.49
C LEU A 144 -2.00 -7.33 -8.50
N ARG A 145 -0.91 -8.03 -8.82
CA ARG A 145 0.06 -7.60 -9.85
C ARG A 145 -0.59 -7.51 -11.22
N ASP A 146 -1.47 -8.44 -11.55
CA ASP A 146 -2.23 -8.45 -12.80
C ASP A 146 -3.34 -7.38 -12.83
N GLY A 147 -3.39 -6.51 -11.81
CA GLY A 147 -4.29 -5.36 -11.75
C GLY A 147 -5.67 -5.68 -11.17
N ARG A 148 -5.91 -6.90 -10.68
CA ARG A 148 -7.17 -7.23 -9.99
C ARG A 148 -7.29 -6.49 -8.67
N SER A 149 -8.53 -6.34 -8.21
CA SER A 149 -8.78 -5.85 -6.86
C SER A 149 -8.41 -6.92 -5.82
N LEU A 150 -8.09 -6.52 -4.59
CA LEU A 150 -7.84 -7.42 -3.48
C LEU A 150 -9.03 -8.35 -3.24
N ARG A 151 -10.26 -7.84 -3.35
CA ARG A 151 -11.48 -8.64 -3.20
C ARG A 151 -11.50 -9.77 -4.24
N ASP A 152 -11.23 -9.45 -5.49
CA ASP A 152 -11.20 -10.44 -6.57
C ASP A 152 -9.99 -11.37 -6.45
N ALA A 153 -8.85 -10.84 -6.03
CA ALA A 153 -7.63 -11.58 -5.76
C ALA A 153 -7.82 -12.60 -4.64
N GLN A 154 -8.45 -12.21 -3.53
CA GLN A 154 -8.80 -13.10 -2.41
C GLN A 154 -9.79 -14.18 -2.84
N ALA A 155 -10.81 -13.82 -3.63
CA ALA A 155 -11.74 -14.79 -4.17
C ALA A 155 -11.05 -15.79 -5.11
N ALA A 156 -10.16 -15.31 -5.99
CA ALA A 156 -9.47 -16.13 -6.98
C ALA A 156 -8.34 -16.99 -6.36
N GLY A 157 -7.50 -16.39 -5.51
CA GLY A 157 -6.35 -17.05 -4.88
C GLY A 157 -6.77 -18.25 -4.04
N ARG A 158 -7.87 -18.12 -3.30
CA ARG A 158 -8.49 -19.23 -2.57
C ARG A 158 -8.91 -20.38 -3.49
N ASN A 159 -9.46 -20.08 -4.66
CA ASN A 159 -9.87 -21.10 -5.63
C ASN A 159 -8.68 -21.74 -6.38
N GLN A 160 -7.55 -21.05 -6.46
CA GLN A 160 -6.36 -21.52 -7.18
C GLN A 160 -5.49 -22.48 -6.36
N VAL A 161 -5.58 -22.45 -5.03
CA VAL A 161 -4.81 -23.35 -4.16
C VAL A 161 -5.57 -24.69 -4.03
N PRO A 162 -5.10 -25.79 -4.66
CA PRO A 162 -5.89 -27.03 -4.76
C PRO A 162 -6.20 -27.69 -3.41
N ALA A 163 -5.39 -27.40 -2.39
CA ALA A 163 -5.54 -27.89 -1.03
C ALA A 163 -6.44 -26.99 -0.16
N PHE A 164 -6.95 -25.88 -0.69
CA PHE A 164 -7.79 -24.95 0.05
C PHE A 164 -9.25 -25.37 0.00
N ARG A 165 -9.83 -25.63 1.18
CA ARG A 165 -11.26 -25.55 1.43
C ARG A 165 -11.46 -24.63 2.62
N GLU A 166 -12.46 -23.76 2.57
CA GLU A 166 -12.72 -22.81 3.66
C GLU A 166 -12.98 -23.53 4.99
N GLU A 167 -13.70 -24.65 4.93
CA GLU A 167 -13.93 -25.56 6.06
C GLU A 167 -12.62 -26.11 6.64
N ASP A 168 -11.65 -26.45 5.78
CA ASP A 168 -10.34 -26.95 6.20
C ASP A 168 -9.53 -25.85 6.88
N LEU A 169 -9.57 -24.61 6.40
CA LEU A 169 -8.86 -23.50 7.05
C LEU A 169 -9.43 -23.22 8.46
N ALA A 170 -10.75 -23.14 8.59
CA ALA A 170 -11.40 -22.92 9.88
C ALA A 170 -11.08 -24.08 10.85
N PHE A 171 -11.17 -25.31 10.37
CA PHE A 171 -10.83 -26.50 11.13
C PHE A 171 -9.34 -26.54 11.53
N TRP A 172 -8.42 -26.20 10.61
CA TRP A 172 -6.98 -26.19 10.89
C TRP A 172 -6.60 -25.07 11.86
N LYS A 173 -7.22 -23.90 11.78
CA LYS A 173 -7.07 -22.83 12.78
C LYS A 173 -7.55 -23.31 14.15
N ALA A 174 -8.74 -23.90 14.23
CA ALA A 174 -9.30 -24.40 15.49
C ALA A 174 -8.49 -25.57 16.09
N SER A 175 -7.86 -26.39 15.25
CA SER A 175 -7.09 -27.57 15.68
C SER A 175 -5.58 -27.34 15.85
N THR A 176 -5.09 -26.13 15.60
CA THR A 176 -3.67 -25.74 15.75
C THR A 176 -3.53 -24.70 16.85
N ALA A 177 -3.53 -25.16 18.10
CA ALA A 177 -3.54 -24.32 19.31
C ALA A 177 -2.40 -23.28 19.38
N VAL A 178 -1.29 -23.50 18.70
CA VAL A 178 -0.14 -22.60 18.73
C VAL A 178 -0.29 -21.39 17.80
N LEU A 179 -1.12 -21.50 16.76
CA LEU A 179 -1.29 -20.43 15.79
C LEU A 179 -2.59 -19.69 16.09
N THR A 180 -2.54 -18.76 17.05
CA THR A 180 -3.64 -17.79 17.23
C THR A 180 -3.69 -16.83 16.04
N GLU A 181 -4.83 -16.18 15.81
CA GLU A 181 -5.01 -15.22 14.70
C GLU A 181 -3.96 -14.10 14.68
N THR A 182 -3.39 -13.76 15.83
CA THR A 182 -2.37 -12.72 15.98
C THR A 182 -0.94 -13.20 15.75
N SER A 183 -0.70 -14.52 15.70
CA SER A 183 0.65 -15.11 15.71
C SER A 183 1.30 -15.22 14.32
N LEU A 184 0.52 -15.04 13.25
CA LEU A 184 1.00 -15.13 11.88
C LEU A 184 0.93 -13.74 11.27
N ASP A 185 2.08 -13.14 10.97
CA ASP A 185 2.19 -11.89 10.20
C ASP A 185 1.99 -12.11 8.68
N ILE A 186 1.76 -13.35 8.26
CA ILE A 186 1.59 -13.77 6.86
C ILE A 186 0.25 -13.29 6.23
N PRO A 187 -0.93 -13.39 6.88
CA PRO A 187 -2.25 -13.16 6.26
C PRO A 187 -2.58 -11.68 5.98
N TYR A 188 -1.58 -10.81 5.86
CA TYR A 188 -1.77 -9.38 5.66
C TYR A 188 -0.84 -8.82 4.58
N LEU A 189 -0.11 -9.66 3.84
CA LEU A 189 0.84 -9.17 2.86
C LEU A 189 0.12 -8.63 1.62
N SER A 190 -0.86 -9.37 1.09
CA SER A 190 -1.73 -8.92 0.00
C SER A 190 -2.48 -7.64 0.38
N GLU A 191 -2.98 -7.58 1.61
CA GLU A 191 -3.62 -6.39 2.19
C GLU A 191 -2.70 -5.18 2.26
N ALA A 192 -1.49 -5.36 2.78
CA ALA A 192 -0.50 -4.30 2.91
C ALA A 192 0.02 -3.86 1.53
N TYR A 193 0.12 -4.79 0.58
CA TYR A 193 0.46 -4.50 -0.81
C TYR A 193 -0.64 -3.67 -1.49
N ALA A 194 -1.91 -4.06 -1.33
CA ALA A 194 -3.04 -3.28 -1.85
C ALA A 194 -3.08 -1.86 -1.26
N ASN A 195 -2.78 -1.70 0.03
CA ASN A 195 -2.68 -0.37 0.66
C ASN A 195 -1.56 0.47 0.05
N LEU A 196 -0.43 -0.16 -0.25
CA LEU A 196 0.70 0.53 -0.86
C LEU A 196 0.44 0.91 -2.32
N LEU A 197 -0.21 0.02 -3.09
CA LEU A 197 -0.70 0.33 -4.44
C LEU A 197 -1.69 1.50 -4.43
N TRP A 198 -2.56 1.58 -3.42
CA TRP A 198 -3.49 2.70 -3.26
C TRP A 198 -2.72 4.02 -3.14
N GLU A 199 -1.75 4.06 -2.23
CA GLU A 199 -0.93 5.25 -2.00
C GLU A 199 -0.08 5.64 -3.22
N GLU A 200 0.43 4.65 -3.96
CA GLU A 200 1.21 4.86 -5.18
C GLU A 200 0.34 5.45 -6.30
N ARG A 201 -0.82 4.85 -6.57
CA ARG A 201 -1.78 5.33 -7.57
C ARG A 201 -2.22 6.76 -7.28
N LEU A 202 -2.53 7.07 -6.03
CA LEU A 202 -2.89 8.43 -5.60
C LEU A 202 -1.75 9.43 -5.78
N THR A 203 -0.52 9.03 -5.46
CA THR A 203 0.66 9.89 -5.65
C THR A 203 0.88 10.19 -7.13
N ARG A 204 0.82 9.18 -8.00
CA ARG A 204 0.95 9.36 -9.46
C ARG A 204 -0.16 10.20 -10.04
N LEU A 205 -1.41 9.93 -9.64
CA LEU A 205 -2.57 10.73 -10.05
C LEU A 205 -2.43 12.19 -9.62
N THR A 206 -1.92 12.44 -8.41
CA THR A 206 -1.63 13.80 -7.92
C THR A 206 -0.59 14.50 -8.80
N MET A 207 0.49 13.81 -9.17
CA MET A 207 1.50 14.37 -10.08
C MET A 207 0.90 14.73 -11.43
N MET A 208 0.05 13.87 -12.00
CA MET A 208 -0.60 14.12 -13.30
C MET A 208 -1.63 15.25 -13.24
N LEU A 209 -2.37 15.40 -12.13
CA LEU A 209 -3.27 16.52 -11.93
C LEU A 209 -2.52 17.86 -11.89
N TYR A 210 -1.36 17.92 -11.22
CA TYR A 210 -0.53 19.12 -11.22
C TYR A 210 0.14 19.37 -12.56
N ALA A 211 0.59 18.34 -13.28
CA ALA A 211 1.15 18.48 -14.61
C ALA A 211 0.11 19.08 -15.58
N PHE A 212 -1.11 18.55 -15.57
CA PHE A 212 -2.24 19.09 -16.32
C PHE A 212 -2.53 20.54 -15.95
N GLN A 213 -2.59 20.85 -14.65
CA GLN A 213 -2.83 22.22 -14.18
C GLN A 213 -1.77 23.20 -14.69
N LEU A 214 -0.49 22.83 -14.63
CA LEU A 214 0.60 23.69 -15.08
C LEU A 214 0.57 23.94 -16.59
N GLU A 215 0.15 22.95 -17.39
CA GLU A 215 0.08 23.08 -18.85
C GLU A 215 -1.18 23.78 -19.35
N LYS A 216 -2.34 23.50 -18.73
CA LYS A 216 -3.64 24.02 -19.17
C LYS A 216 -4.09 25.26 -18.40
N GLY A 217 -3.41 25.61 -17.32
CA GLY A 217 -3.76 26.73 -16.43
C GLY A 217 -4.93 26.45 -15.49
N HIS A 218 -5.53 25.26 -15.54
CA HIS A 218 -6.61 24.82 -14.66
C HIS A 218 -6.55 23.31 -14.42
N PHE A 219 -7.09 22.85 -13.30
CA PHE A 219 -7.31 21.41 -13.08
C PHE A 219 -8.38 20.85 -14.04
N PRO A 220 -8.35 19.55 -14.39
CA PRO A 220 -9.33 18.96 -15.29
C PRO A 220 -10.74 18.95 -14.66
N GLN A 221 -11.80 18.87 -15.47
CA GLN A 221 -13.16 18.74 -14.94
C GLN A 221 -13.41 17.32 -14.41
N SER A 222 -12.76 16.33 -15.01
CA SER A 222 -12.85 14.93 -14.61
C SER A 222 -11.53 14.19 -14.82
N LEU A 223 -11.35 13.03 -14.16
CA LEU A 223 -10.14 12.21 -14.35
C LEU A 223 -9.99 11.68 -15.79
N HIS A 224 -11.07 11.63 -16.58
CA HIS A 224 -11.02 11.16 -17.97
C HIS A 224 -10.24 12.11 -18.88
N GLU A 225 -10.14 13.41 -18.55
CA GLU A 225 -9.32 14.36 -19.32
C GLU A 225 -7.82 14.11 -19.20
N LEU A 226 -7.40 13.32 -18.21
CA LEU A 226 -6.01 12.89 -18.09
C LEU A 226 -5.67 11.75 -19.07
N VAL A 227 -6.68 11.12 -19.68
CA VAL A 227 -6.52 9.97 -20.58
C VAL A 227 -6.69 10.43 -22.03
N PRO A 228 -5.83 10.01 -22.99
CA PRO A 228 -4.68 9.13 -22.82
C PRO A 228 -3.36 9.86 -22.50
N ASP A 229 -3.35 11.20 -22.53
CA ASP A 229 -2.11 11.99 -22.62
C ASP A 229 -1.24 11.97 -21.36
N TYR A 230 -1.84 11.83 -20.18
CA TYR A 230 -1.13 11.78 -18.89
C TYR A 230 -1.23 10.40 -18.22
N LEU A 231 -2.30 9.65 -18.48
CA LEU A 231 -2.54 8.33 -17.90
C LEU A 231 -3.09 7.37 -18.97
N PRO A 232 -2.72 6.07 -18.93
CA PRO A 232 -3.26 5.08 -19.86
C PRO A 232 -4.74 4.78 -19.62
N SER A 233 -5.18 4.86 -18.35
CA SER A 233 -6.57 4.69 -17.93
C SER A 233 -6.78 5.36 -16.58
N VAL A 234 -8.04 5.61 -16.21
CA VAL A 234 -8.37 6.09 -14.85
C VAL A 234 -8.01 4.99 -13.84
N PRO A 235 -7.18 5.27 -12.81
CA PRO A 235 -6.81 4.25 -11.83
C PRO A 235 -8.02 3.83 -10.99
N VAL A 236 -8.02 2.56 -10.60
CA VAL A 236 -9.01 1.99 -9.69
C VAL A 236 -8.42 1.80 -8.29
N ASN A 237 -9.27 1.67 -7.30
CA ASN A 237 -8.92 1.25 -5.96
C ASN A 237 -8.46 -0.23 -6.01
N PRO A 238 -7.21 -0.54 -5.62
CA PRO A 238 -6.69 -1.90 -5.68
C PRO A 238 -7.36 -2.86 -4.71
N ARG A 239 -8.29 -2.42 -3.85
CA ARG A 239 -8.99 -3.33 -2.94
C ARG A 239 -10.34 -3.82 -3.40
N ASP A 240 -11.16 -2.96 -3.97
CA ASP A 240 -12.51 -3.33 -4.41
C ASP A 240 -12.73 -3.14 -5.92
N GLY A 241 -11.74 -2.59 -6.63
CA GLY A 241 -11.83 -2.33 -8.07
C GLY A 241 -12.66 -1.10 -8.42
N SER A 242 -13.17 -0.37 -7.44
CA SER A 242 -13.94 0.86 -7.68
C SER A 242 -13.06 1.96 -8.30
N PRO A 243 -13.58 2.81 -9.21
CA PRO A 243 -12.81 3.94 -9.71
C PRO A 243 -12.40 4.91 -8.60
N ILE A 244 -11.21 5.52 -8.72
CA ILE A 244 -10.85 6.65 -7.84
C ILE A 244 -11.77 7.83 -8.16
N HIS A 245 -12.35 8.43 -7.14
CA HIS A 245 -13.23 9.57 -7.31
C HIS A 245 -12.46 10.89 -7.20
N TYR A 246 -12.94 11.89 -7.95
CA TYR A 246 -12.34 13.22 -8.04
C TYR A 246 -13.45 14.26 -7.99
N CYS A 247 -13.24 15.29 -7.17
CA CYS A 247 -14.08 16.48 -7.16
C CYS A 247 -13.22 17.71 -7.37
N ARG A 248 -13.42 18.43 -8.48
CA ARG A 248 -12.67 19.64 -8.81
C ARG A 248 -12.89 20.77 -7.81
N ASP A 249 -14.14 20.95 -7.38
CA ASP A 249 -14.53 22.01 -6.45
C ASP A 249 -14.24 21.66 -4.98
N GLY A 250 -13.60 20.50 -4.76
CA GLY A 250 -13.25 20.02 -3.45
C GLY A 250 -14.44 19.55 -2.64
N ILE A 251 -14.43 19.81 -1.34
CA ILE A 251 -15.42 19.24 -0.42
C ILE A 251 -16.83 19.73 -0.67
N ASP A 252 -17.00 20.96 -1.16
CA ASP A 252 -18.32 21.53 -1.39
C ASP A 252 -19.05 20.83 -2.54
N GLY A 253 -18.31 20.29 -3.53
CA GLY A 253 -18.83 19.52 -4.65
C GLY A 253 -18.91 18.00 -4.40
N LEU A 254 -18.61 17.52 -3.19
CA LEU A 254 -18.78 16.12 -2.85
C LEU A 254 -20.28 15.76 -2.76
N PRO A 255 -20.67 14.52 -3.11
CA PRO A 255 -22.03 14.03 -2.90
C PRO A 255 -22.46 14.16 -1.43
N GLU A 256 -23.74 14.42 -1.20
CA GLU A 256 -24.28 14.66 0.15
C GLU A 256 -24.06 13.46 1.06
N GLU A 257 -24.13 12.23 0.53
CA GLU A 257 -23.91 10.99 1.27
C GLU A 257 -22.47 10.92 1.81
N ILE A 258 -21.50 11.40 1.02
CA ILE A 258 -20.09 11.44 1.40
C ILE A 258 -19.85 12.54 2.43
N ARG A 259 -20.47 13.70 2.25
CA ARG A 259 -20.35 14.86 3.16
C ARG A 259 -20.95 14.61 4.54
N THR A 260 -22.05 13.86 4.60
CA THR A 260 -22.81 13.58 5.83
C THR A 260 -22.36 12.30 6.52
N ASN A 261 -21.55 11.47 5.87
CA ASN A 261 -21.07 10.23 6.46
C ASN A 261 -20.24 10.53 7.73
N PRO A 262 -20.68 10.08 8.93
CA PRO A 262 -20.00 10.39 10.19
C PRO A 262 -18.61 9.77 10.27
N ASN A 263 -18.33 8.80 9.42
CA ASN A 263 -17.03 8.19 9.32
C ASN A 263 -16.12 8.91 8.32
N ALA A 264 -16.65 9.67 7.36
CA ALA A 264 -15.82 10.44 6.44
C ALA A 264 -14.91 11.36 7.26
N ALA A 265 -13.59 11.14 7.15
CA ALA A 265 -12.61 11.98 7.82
C ALA A 265 -12.44 13.30 7.05
N ILE A 266 -13.57 13.95 6.73
CA ILE A 266 -13.56 15.33 6.24
C ILE A 266 -13.09 16.15 7.41
N THR A 267 -11.79 16.48 7.42
CA THR A 267 -11.29 17.43 8.41
C THR A 267 -12.15 18.69 8.26
N LYS A 268 -12.77 19.15 9.35
CA LYS A 268 -13.58 20.39 9.36
C LYS A 268 -12.81 21.62 8.83
N ASN A 269 -11.48 21.48 8.70
CA ASN A 269 -10.53 22.48 8.25
C ASN A 269 -10.01 22.25 6.82
N ALA A 270 -10.56 21.28 6.10
CA ALA A 270 -10.20 21.11 4.72
C ALA A 270 -10.71 22.32 3.91
N PRO A 271 -9.85 22.91 3.08
CA PRO A 271 -10.17 24.13 2.37
C PRO A 271 -11.23 23.85 1.33
N ARG A 272 -12.16 24.79 1.26
CA ARG A 272 -13.16 24.86 0.19
C ARG A 272 -12.47 25.14 -1.15
N ASN A 273 -13.04 24.66 -2.25
CA ASN A 273 -12.56 24.91 -3.61
C ASN A 273 -11.14 24.38 -3.91
N VAL A 274 -10.71 23.33 -3.20
CA VAL A 274 -9.45 22.65 -3.50
C VAL A 274 -9.78 21.28 -4.09
N PRO A 275 -9.33 20.98 -5.32
CA PRO A 275 -9.61 19.68 -5.91
C PRO A 275 -9.21 18.55 -4.98
N THR A 276 -10.09 17.57 -4.89
CA THR A 276 -10.00 16.52 -3.89
C THR A 276 -10.14 15.16 -4.54
N LEU A 277 -9.18 14.29 -4.28
CA LEU A 277 -9.31 12.87 -4.56
C LEU A 277 -9.92 12.19 -3.34
N TYR A 278 -10.83 11.25 -3.58
CA TYR A 278 -11.40 10.45 -2.50
C TYR A 278 -11.68 9.01 -2.92
N GLY A 279 -11.69 8.14 -1.91
CA GLY A 279 -12.04 6.75 -2.02
C GLY A 279 -12.32 6.17 -0.63
N VAL A 280 -12.85 4.96 -0.59
CA VAL A 280 -13.04 4.22 0.66
C VAL A 280 -11.76 3.44 0.93
N PRO A 281 -10.90 3.87 1.88
CA PRO A 281 -9.76 3.11 2.28
C PRO A 281 -10.18 1.85 3.06
N PRO A 282 -9.29 0.86 3.11
CA PRO A 282 -9.64 -0.50 3.46
C PRO A 282 -10.14 -0.88 4.84
N ASN A 283 -9.55 -0.26 5.86
CA ASN A 283 -9.63 -0.74 7.23
C ASN A 283 -10.45 0.22 8.09
N ASN A 284 -11.21 1.09 7.43
CA ASN A 284 -11.87 2.21 8.04
C ASN A 284 -13.21 2.41 7.35
N THR A 285 -14.25 2.60 8.14
CA THR A 285 -15.46 3.29 7.69
C THR A 285 -15.17 4.69 7.15
N ARG A 286 -13.92 5.18 7.29
CA ARG A 286 -13.51 6.55 6.98
C ARG A 286 -13.04 6.73 5.55
N ILE A 287 -13.74 7.57 4.80
CA ILE A 287 -13.34 8.08 3.49
C ILE A 287 -12.05 8.89 3.61
N GLU A 288 -11.05 8.59 2.78
CA GLU A 288 -9.79 9.33 2.72
C GLU A 288 -9.93 10.49 1.72
N PHE A 289 -9.49 11.68 2.11
CA PHE A 289 -9.48 12.88 1.27
C PHE A 289 -8.06 13.36 1.06
N ILE A 290 -7.68 13.57 -0.20
CA ILE A 290 -6.38 14.13 -0.57
C ILE A 290 -6.63 15.48 -1.21
N LEU A 291 -6.24 16.53 -0.49
CA LEU A 291 -6.43 17.92 -0.89
C LEU A 291 -5.24 18.37 -1.75
N LEU A 292 -5.51 18.80 -2.97
CA LEU A 292 -4.52 19.35 -3.89
C LEU A 292 -4.26 20.83 -3.60
N LYS A 293 -3.72 21.14 -2.40
CA LYS A 293 -3.40 22.54 -2.05
C LYS A 293 -2.11 22.98 -2.73
N PRO A 294 -2.09 24.07 -3.51
CA PRO A 294 -0.83 24.72 -3.87
C PRO A 294 -0.14 25.19 -2.59
N ARG A 295 1.17 24.95 -2.50
CA ARG A 295 1.96 25.43 -1.36
C ARG A 295 2.02 26.96 -1.44
N ARG A 296 1.54 27.64 -0.39
CA ARG A 296 1.70 29.10 -0.30
C ARG A 296 3.19 29.43 -0.26
N SER A 297 3.62 30.38 -1.07
CA SER A 297 4.93 31.01 -0.94
C SER A 297 4.95 31.72 0.41
N GLU A 298 5.67 31.16 1.38
CA GLU A 298 6.02 31.87 2.62
C GLU A 298 7.20 32.81 2.37
#